data_AF-A0A0W8F8E7-F1
#
_entry.id   AF-A0A0W8F8E7-F1
#
_cell.length_a   1.000
_cell.length_b   1.000
_cell.length_c   1.000
_cell.angle_alpha   90.00
_cell.angle_beta   90.00
_cell.angle_gamma   90.00
#
_symmetry.space_group_name_H-M   'P 1'
#
loop_
_entity.id
_entity.type
_entity.pdbx_description
1 polymer ?
#
loop_
_entity_poly.entity_id
_entity_poly.type
_entity_poly.pdbx_seq_one_letter_code
_entity_poly.pdbx_strand_id
1 'polypeptide(L)'
;MHLDKDRATFELNYTLDTFTRLYVLALGCRHLEPDLISFLGGYKDVKLIKADENGAALQVNGAGKNIDDFYLFYSCPFGSKDKPLKKGIEKLSVVYPEGKIETFYNVFSTQNVFCGE
;
A
#
# COMPACT_ATOMS: atom_id res chain seq x y z
N MET A 1 -5.84 -2.93 -0.97
CA MET A 1 -5.00 -3.72 -0.06
C MET A 1 -5.58 -5.13 -0.04
N HIS A 2 -4.91 -6.08 -0.67
CA HIS A 2 -5.30 -7.50 -0.70
C HIS A 2 -4.49 -8.24 0.36
N LEU A 3 -5.19 -9.00 1.21
CA LEU A 3 -4.58 -9.78 2.28
C LEU A 3 -4.37 -11.21 1.82
N ASP A 4 -3.18 -11.74 2.07
CA ASP A 4 -2.83 -13.15 1.80
C ASP A 4 -1.85 -13.61 2.87
N LYS A 5 -2.32 -14.43 3.82
CA LYS A 5 -1.55 -14.89 4.97
C LYS A 5 -0.89 -13.71 5.72
N ASP A 6 0.44 -13.71 5.83
CA ASP A 6 1.22 -12.64 6.46
C ASP A 6 1.53 -11.48 5.51
N ARG A 7 1.10 -11.56 4.25
CA ARG A 7 1.41 -10.57 3.21
C ARG A 7 0.24 -9.65 2.96
N ALA A 8 0.56 -8.42 2.57
CA ALA A 8 -0.40 -7.44 2.09
C ALA A 8 0.06 -6.85 0.76
N THR A 9 -0.77 -6.96 -0.28
CA THR A 9 -0.52 -6.33 -1.57
C THR A 9 -1.32 -5.05 -1.70
N PHE A 10 -0.63 -3.94 -1.91
CA PHE A 10 -1.19 -2.60 -2.06
C PHE A 10 -1.19 -2.21 -3.52
N GLU A 11 -2.38 -2.09 -4.09
CA GLU A 11 -2.58 -1.43 -5.37
C GLU A 11 -2.84 0.05 -5.10
N LEU A 12 -1.91 0.89 -5.55
CA LEU A 12 -1.95 2.34 -5.44
C LEU A 12 -2.39 2.93 -6.77
N ASN A 13 -3.46 3.72 -6.72
CA ASN A 13 -3.85 4.57 -7.86
C ASN A 13 -3.40 5.99 -7.57
N TYR A 14 -2.73 6.63 -8.52
CA TYR A 14 -2.25 8.00 -8.39
C TYR A 14 -2.44 8.79 -9.68
N THR A 15 -2.32 10.10 -9.55
CA THR A 15 -2.28 11.00 -10.70
C THR A 15 -0.95 11.74 -10.67
N LEU A 16 -0.20 11.61 -11.76
CA LEU A 16 1.04 12.36 -11.96
C LEU A 16 0.72 13.69 -12.63
N ASP A 17 1.46 14.74 -12.29
CA ASP A 17 1.42 15.97 -13.07
C ASP A 17 1.97 15.71 -14.49
N THR A 18 1.62 16.60 -15.42
CA THR A 18 1.94 16.44 -16.85
C THR A 18 3.43 16.20 -17.09
N PHE A 19 4.32 16.90 -16.40
CA PHE A 19 5.76 16.75 -16.59
C PHE A 19 6.24 15.42 -16.02
N THR A 20 5.84 15.07 -14.79
CA THR A 20 6.18 13.77 -14.20
C THR A 20 5.67 12.61 -15.05
N ARG A 21 4.47 12.72 -15.61
CA ARG A 21 3.92 11.72 -16.53
C ARG A 21 4.78 11.57 -17.78
N LEU A 22 5.19 12.68 -18.42
CA LEU A 22 6.11 12.67 -19.57
C LEU A 22 7.44 11.99 -19.23
N TYR A 23 8.01 12.30 -18.06
CA TYR A 23 9.25 11.67 -17.59
C TYR A 23 9.09 10.16 -17.39
N VAL A 24 8.00 9.72 -16.77
CA VAL A 24 7.70 8.30 -16.56
C VAL A 24 7.51 7.57 -17.88
N LEU A 25 6.80 8.16 -18.84
CA LEU A 25 6.62 7.57 -20.17
C LEU A 25 7.94 7.44 -20.94
N ALA A 26 8.84 8.42 -20.81
CA ALA A 26 10.11 8.43 -21.52
C ALA A 26 11.19 7.54 -20.89
N LEU A 27 11.24 7.48 -19.55
CA LEU A 27 12.36 6.88 -18.81
C LEU A 27 11.93 5.71 -17.90
N GLY A 28 10.64 5.40 -17.84
CA GLY A 28 10.06 4.42 -16.93
C GLY A 28 9.90 4.94 -15.49
N CYS A 29 9.45 4.05 -14.61
CA CYS A 29 9.05 4.36 -13.24
C CYS A 29 10.18 4.29 -12.21
N ARG A 30 11.44 4.08 -12.62
CA ARG A 30 12.57 3.86 -11.70
C ARG A 30 12.78 5.00 -10.70
N HIS A 31 12.46 6.23 -11.11
CA HIS A 31 12.57 7.40 -10.23
C HIS A 31 11.42 7.51 -9.22
N LEU A 32 10.28 6.84 -9.46
CA LEU A 32 9.15 6.79 -8.52
C LEU A 32 9.33 5.73 -7.44
N GLU A 33 10.10 4.69 -7.70
CA GLU A 33 10.24 3.53 -6.83
C GLU A 33 10.59 3.89 -5.37
N PRO A 34 11.57 4.79 -5.07
CA PRO A 34 11.86 5.18 -3.70
C PRO A 34 10.67 5.83 -2.99
N ASP A 35 9.93 6.70 -3.69
CA ASP A 35 8.77 7.41 -3.12
C ASP A 35 7.60 6.45 -2.89
N LEU A 36 7.37 5.52 -3.82
CA LEU A 36 6.34 4.48 -3.70
C LEU A 36 6.62 3.53 -2.53
N ILE A 37 7.87 3.10 -2.34
CA ILE A 37 8.27 2.26 -1.20
C ILE A 37 8.13 3.06 0.09
N SER A 38 8.63 4.30 0.09
CA SER A 38 8.58 5.21 1.24
C SER A 38 7.15 5.53 1.67
N PHE A 39 6.18 5.52 0.75
CA PHE A 39 4.76 5.69 1.06
C PHE A 39 4.20 4.66 2.05
N LEU A 40 4.75 3.46 2.06
CA LEU A 40 4.43 2.39 3.01
C LEU A 40 5.51 2.28 4.11
N GLY A 41 6.17 3.38 4.47
CA GLY A 41 7.33 3.42 5.35
C GLY A 41 7.09 2.94 6.80
N GLY A 42 5.83 2.76 7.21
CA GLY A 42 5.48 2.06 8.45
C GLY A 42 5.81 0.57 8.44
N TYR A 43 5.96 -0.03 7.26
CA TYR A 43 6.29 -1.44 7.08
C TYR A 43 7.78 -1.66 6.84
N LYS A 44 8.28 -2.85 7.23
CA LYS A 44 9.72 -3.17 7.16
C LYS A 44 10.18 -3.74 5.82
N ASP A 45 9.43 -4.69 5.26
CA ASP A 45 9.79 -5.37 4.00
C ASP A 45 8.75 -5.04 2.93
N VAL A 46 8.96 -3.90 2.26
CA VAL A 46 8.12 -3.41 1.16
C VAL A 46 8.87 -3.61 -0.15
N LYS A 47 8.21 -4.26 -1.12
CA LYS A 47 8.74 -4.52 -2.45
C LYS A 47 7.82 -3.94 -3.51
N LEU A 48 8.38 -3.18 -4.44
CA LEU A 48 7.66 -2.76 -5.63
C LEU A 48 7.54 -3.95 -6.59
N ILE A 49 6.31 -4.29 -6.99
CA ILE A 49 6.02 -5.37 -7.94
C ILE A 49 5.90 -4.82 -9.36
N LYS A 50 5.16 -3.72 -9.50
CA LYS A 50 5.01 -2.98 -10.77
C LYS A 50 4.67 -1.52 -10.49
N ALA A 51 5.03 -0.65 -11.41
CA ALA A 51 4.58 0.73 -11.46
C ALA A 51 4.47 1.18 -12.91
N ASP A 52 3.47 2.01 -13.19
CA ASP A 52 3.24 2.67 -14.47
C ASP A 52 2.79 4.13 -14.24
N GLU A 53 2.35 4.83 -15.28
CA GLU A 53 1.93 6.22 -15.15
C GLU A 53 0.59 6.43 -14.41
N ASN A 54 -0.18 5.37 -14.17
CA ASN A 54 -1.51 5.41 -13.56
C ASN A 54 -1.51 4.83 -12.13
N GLY A 55 -0.57 3.94 -11.81
CA GLY A 55 -0.52 3.32 -10.50
C GLY A 55 0.69 2.43 -10.25
N ALA A 56 0.69 1.82 -9.07
CA ALA A 56 1.72 0.87 -8.65
C ALA A 56 1.13 -0.27 -7.82
N ALA A 57 1.79 -1.42 -7.83
CA ALA A 57 1.52 -2.51 -6.90
C ALA A 57 2.75 -2.75 -6.03
N LEU A 58 2.57 -2.69 -4.71
CA LEU A 58 3.60 -2.99 -3.72
C LEU A 58 3.18 -4.19 -2.88
N GLN A 59 4.11 -5.08 -2.58
CA GLN A 59 3.91 -6.17 -1.64
C GLN A 59 4.65 -5.87 -0.35
N VAL A 60 3.96 -6.06 0.76
CA VAL A 60 4.57 -6.06 2.08
C VAL A 60 4.61 -7.49 2.60
N ASN A 61 5.80 -7.99 2.92
CA ASN A 61 5.96 -9.28 3.57
C ASN A 61 5.97 -9.11 5.10
N GLY A 62 5.39 -10.08 5.82
CA GLY A 62 5.27 -9.98 7.28
C GLY A 62 4.46 -8.77 7.75
N ALA A 63 3.49 -8.32 6.95
CA ALA A 63 2.54 -7.29 7.31
C ALA A 63 1.54 -7.76 8.39
N GLY A 64 1.20 -9.05 8.34
CA GLY A 64 0.32 -9.71 9.30
C GLY A 64 1.10 -10.53 10.31
N LYS A 65 0.71 -10.45 11.59
CA LYS A 65 1.19 -11.36 12.63
C LYS A 65 0.26 -12.57 12.71
N ASN A 66 0.80 -13.78 12.54
CA ASN A 66 0.04 -15.00 12.74
C ASN A 66 -0.23 -15.26 14.24
N ILE A 67 -1.48 -15.53 14.59
CA ILE A 67 -1.96 -15.87 15.93
C ILE A 67 -3.05 -16.93 15.76
N ASP A 68 -2.74 -18.18 16.13
CA ASP A 68 -3.70 -19.30 16.16
C ASP A 68 -4.58 -19.42 14.89
N ASP A 69 -3.95 -19.56 13.71
CA ASP A 69 -4.59 -19.64 12.38
C ASP A 69 -5.26 -18.35 11.87
N PHE A 70 -5.08 -17.24 12.56
CA PHE A 70 -5.49 -15.91 12.11
C PHE A 70 -4.31 -14.99 11.86
N TYR A 71 -4.52 -13.98 11.02
CA TYR A 71 -3.55 -12.92 10.75
C TYR A 71 -4.06 -11.57 11.24
N LEU A 72 -3.24 -10.92 12.07
CA LEU A 72 -3.47 -9.60 12.60
C LEU A 72 -2.56 -8.57 11.92
N PHE A 73 -3.17 -7.66 11.16
CA PHE A 73 -2.51 -6.55 10.50
C PHE A 73 -2.70 -5.30 11.35
N TYR A 74 -1.60 -4.71 11.81
CA TYR A 74 -1.63 -3.47 12.56
C TYR A 74 -1.69 -2.26 11.63
N SER A 75 -2.44 -1.24 12.08
CA SER A 75 -2.52 0.06 11.43
C SER A 75 -1.14 0.69 11.33
N CYS A 76 -0.76 1.08 10.11
CA CYS A 76 0.48 1.77 9.81
C CYS A 76 0.16 3.09 9.11
N PRO A 77 0.71 4.24 9.56
CA PRO A 77 0.50 5.52 8.90
C PRO A 77 1.03 5.48 7.47
N PHE A 78 0.32 6.16 6.56
CA PHE A 78 0.82 6.37 5.20
C PHE A 78 1.86 7.47 5.16
N GLY A 79 2.74 7.42 4.16
CA GLY A 79 3.88 8.32 4.03
C GLY A 79 5.15 7.70 4.60
N SER A 80 6.23 8.48 4.59
CA SER A 80 7.51 8.00 5.07
C SER A 80 7.48 7.81 6.59
N LYS A 81 8.31 6.88 7.06
CA LYS A 81 8.42 6.54 8.49
C LYS A 81 8.59 7.77 9.39
N ASP A 82 9.37 8.74 8.93
CA ASP A 82 9.68 9.96 9.69
C ASP A 82 8.75 11.14 9.35
N LYS A 83 8.01 11.05 8.24
CA LYS A 83 7.11 12.10 7.75
C LYS A 83 5.80 11.47 7.27
N PRO A 84 4.88 11.13 8.19
CA PRO A 84 3.57 10.64 7.81
C PRO A 84 2.82 11.69 6.98
N LEU A 85 1.90 11.22 6.14
CA LEU A 85 1.08 12.09 5.30
C LEU A 85 0.24 13.03 6.16
N LYS A 86 0.28 14.31 5.80
CA LYS A 86 -0.58 15.34 6.39
C LYS A 86 -1.99 15.37 5.79
N LYS A 87 -2.15 14.80 4.59
CA LYS A 87 -3.42 14.69 3.87
C LYS A 87 -3.83 13.22 3.83
N GLY A 88 -5.08 12.94 4.18
CA GLY A 88 -5.62 11.59 4.10
C GLY A 88 -5.70 11.09 2.66
N ILE A 89 -5.59 9.77 2.50
CA ILE A 89 -5.96 9.09 1.26
C ILE A 89 -7.48 9.06 1.18
N GLU A 90 -8.02 9.44 0.03
CA GLU A 90 -9.46 9.56 -0.19
C GLU A 90 -10.18 8.22 0.03
N LYS A 91 -9.58 7.11 -0.41
CA LYS A 91 -10.17 5.78 -0.34
C LYS A 91 -9.11 4.70 -0.09
N LEU A 92 -9.39 3.81 0.85
CA LEU A 92 -8.68 2.55 1.05
C LEU A 92 -9.69 1.41 1.02
N SER A 93 -9.53 0.49 0.07
CA SER A 93 -10.29 -0.76 0.05
C SER A 93 -9.40 -1.91 0.52
N VAL A 94 -9.88 -2.66 1.50
CA VAL A 94 -9.29 -3.89 2.02
C VAL A 94 -10.07 -5.06 1.43
N VAL A 95 -9.36 -5.96 0.77
CA VAL A 95 -9.90 -7.20 0.19
C VAL A 95 -9.38 -8.35 1.02
N TYR A 96 -10.30 -9.03 1.69
CA TYR A 96 -10.02 -10.16 2.56
C TYR A 96 -9.86 -11.45 1.75
N PRO A 97 -9.21 -12.50 2.29
CA PRO A 97 -9.02 -13.77 1.60
C PRO A 97 -10.32 -14.40 1.11
N GLU A 98 -11.42 -14.27 1.88
CA GLU A 98 -12.75 -14.76 1.52
C GLU A 98 -13.45 -13.94 0.40
N GLY A 99 -12.80 -12.90 -0.11
CA GLY A 99 -13.33 -12.01 -1.15
C GLY A 99 -14.21 -10.87 -0.61
N LYS A 100 -14.41 -10.77 0.71
CA LYS A 100 -15.08 -9.62 1.34
C LYS A 100 -14.28 -8.35 1.06
N ILE A 101 -14.96 -7.25 0.74
CA ILE A 101 -14.35 -5.95 0.52
C ILE A 101 -14.88 -4.96 1.55
N GLU A 102 -13.97 -4.35 2.32
CA GLU A 102 -14.28 -3.22 3.18
C GLU A 102 -13.63 -1.96 2.64
N THR A 103 -14.37 -0.84 2.61
CA THR A 103 -13.87 0.43 2.08
C THR A 103 -13.96 1.51 3.14
N PHE A 104 -12.83 2.20 3.33
CA PHE A 104 -12.65 3.30 4.25
C PHE A 104 -12.33 4.57 3.47
N TYR A 105 -12.78 5.72 3.98
CA TYR A 105 -12.62 7.02 3.34
C TYR A 105 -11.83 7.96 4.23
N ASN A 106 -11.07 8.87 3.61
CA ASN A 106 -10.27 9.89 4.30
C ASN A 106 -9.34 9.30 5.37
N VAL A 107 -8.59 8.26 5.01
CA VAL A 107 -7.73 7.52 5.94
C VAL A 107 -6.31 8.09 5.97
N PHE A 108 -5.72 8.13 7.16
CA PHE A 108 -4.32 8.54 7.35
C PHE A 108 -3.37 7.35 7.57
N SER A 109 -3.94 6.16 7.77
CA SER A 109 -3.23 4.91 8.01
C SER A 109 -3.98 3.73 7.39
N THR A 110 -3.26 2.62 7.19
CA THR A 110 -3.90 1.32 6.97
C THR A 110 -4.77 0.96 8.17
N GLN A 111 -5.80 0.15 7.97
CA GLN A 111 -6.68 -0.21 9.08
C GLN A 111 -6.11 -1.38 9.88
N ASN A 112 -6.51 -1.49 11.15
CA ASN A 112 -6.32 -2.73 11.87
C ASN A 112 -7.25 -3.76 11.24
N VAL A 113 -6.68 -4.87 10.77
CA VAL A 113 -7.46 -5.93 10.11
C VAL A 113 -7.13 -7.27 10.76
N PHE A 114 -8.18 -8.05 10.98
CA PHE A 114 -8.08 -9.42 11.45
C PHE A 114 -8.79 -10.32 10.44
N CYS A 115 -8.09 -11.31 9.92
CA CYS A 115 -8.66 -12.27 8.97
C CYS A 115 -8.14 -13.68 9.24
N GLY A 116 -8.97 -14.69 8.95
CA GLY A 116 -8.55 -16.09 8.94
C GLY A 116 -7.85 -16.45 7.63
N GLU A 117 -7.39 -17.70 7.54
CA GLU A 117 -7.06 -18.32 6.24
C GLU A 117 -8.30 -18.53 5.35
#